data_AF-L8LM53-F1
#
_entry.id   AF-L8LM53-F1
#
_cell.length_a   1.000
_cell.length_b   1.000
_cell.length_c   1.000
_cell.angle_alpha   90.00
_cell.angle_beta   90.00
_cell.angle_gamma   90.00
#
_symmetry.space_group_name_H-M   'P 1'
#
loop_
_entity.id
_entity.type
_entity.pdbx_description
1 polymer ?
#
loop_
_entity_poly.entity_id
_entity_poly.type
_entity_poly.pdbx_seq_one_letter_code
_entity_poly.pdbx_strand_id
1 'polypeptide(L)' 'MESAAYILVLTLALGVIFFAIAFREPPRIQK' A
#
# COMPACT_ATOMS: atom_id res chain seq x y z
N MET A 1 -13.46 14.89 -15.09
CA MET A 1 -12.57 14.83 -13.89
C MET A 1 -12.41 13.40 -13.37
N GLU A 2 -13.11 12.42 -13.96
CA GLU A 2 -13.13 11.03 -13.48
C GLU A 2 -11.78 10.32 -13.63
N SER A 3 -11.05 10.56 -14.72
CA SER A 3 -9.75 9.91 -14.94
C SER A 3 -8.72 10.24 -13.86
N ALA A 4 -8.73 11.47 -13.34
CA ALA A 4 -7.84 11.87 -12.24
C ALA A 4 -8.15 11.07 -10.96
N ALA A 5 -9.44 10.85 -10.67
CA ALA A 5 -9.86 10.06 -9.53
C ALA A 5 -9.44 8.58 -9.67
N TYR A 6 -9.61 7.97 -10.85
CA TYR A 6 -9.19 6.58 -11.09
C TYR A 6 -7.68 6.39 -10.93
N ILE A 7 -6.89 7.30 -11.51
CA ILE A 7 -5.43 7.26 -11.41
C ILE A 7 -4.98 7.46 -9.96
N LEU A 8 -5.59 8.41 -9.25
CA LEU A 8 -5.28 8.68 -7.85
C LEU A 8 -5.56 7.45 -6.97
N VAL A 9 -6.75 6.86 -7.09
CA VAL A 9 -7.13 5.68 -6.30
C VAL A 9 -6.20 4.50 -6.60
N LEU A 10 -5.91 4.24 -7.88
CA LEU A 10 -4.99 3.18 -8.27
C LEU A 10 -3.59 3.40 -7.67
N THR A 11 -3.07 4.62 -7.79
CA THR A 11 -1.72 4.96 -7.31
C THR A 11 -1.63 4.84 -5.79
N LEU A 12 -2.64 5.31 -5.07
CA LEU A 12 -2.70 5.20 -3.61
C LEU A 12 -2.86 3.74 -3.16
N ALA A 13 -3.67 2.94 -3.83
CA ALA A 13 -3.82 1.51 -3.52
C ALA A 13 -2.51 0.74 -3.70
N LEU A 14 -1.81 0.97 -4.82
CA LEU A 14 -0.50 0.36 -5.06
C LEU A 14 0.55 0.86 -4.04
N GLY A 15 0.52 2.15 -3.69
CA GLY A 15 1.34 2.72 -2.65
C GLY A 15 1.12 2.04 -1.30
N VAL A 16 -0.13 1.87 -0.87
CA VAL A 16 -0.48 1.17 0.38
C VAL A 16 0.07 -0.26 0.37
N ILE A 17 -0.11 -1.01 -0.73
CA ILE A 17 0.41 -2.38 -0.86
C ILE A 17 1.95 -2.38 -0.75
N PHE A 18 2.63 -1.46 -1.43
CA PHE A 18 4.08 -1.34 -1.35
C PHE A 18 4.55 -1.08 0.08
N PHE A 19 3.96 -0.10 0.78
CA PHE A 19 4.33 0.22 2.16
C PHE A 19 4.01 -0.91 3.14
N ALA A 20 2.89 -1.59 2.96
CA ALA A 20 2.51 -2.76 3.76
C ALA A 20 3.46 -3.96 3.58
N ILE A 21 4.24 -4.01 2.50
CA ILE A 21 5.25 -5.06 2.29
C ILE A 21 6.63 -4.57 2.74
N ALA A 22 7.07 -3.42 2.24
CA ALA A 22 8.43 -2.93 2.43
C ALA A 22 8.69 -2.39 3.85
N PHE A 23 7.65 -1.89 4.53
CA PHE A 23 7.79 -1.23 5.84
C PHE A 23 6.91 -1.86 6.92
N ARG A 24 6.40 -3.08 6.73
CA ARG A 24 5.70 -3.79 7.81
C ARG A 24 6.65 -4.12 8.94
N GLU A 25 6.12 -4.12 10.15
CA GLU A 25 6.84 -4.66 11.30
C GLU A 25 7.19 -6.14 11.03
N PRO A 26 8.44 -6.56 11.28
CA PRO A 26 8.82 -7.96 11.10
C PRO A 26 7.99 -8.83 12.06
N PRO A 27 7.61 -10.05 11.63
CA PRO A 27 6.83 -10.94 12.48
C PRO A 27 7.62 -11.27 13.75
N ARG A 28 7.01 -11.01 14.91
CA ARG A 28 7.58 -11.41 16.20
C ARG A 28 7.23 -12.87 16.44
N ILE A 29 8.15 -13.76 16.13
CA ILE A 29 8.01 -15.18 16.43
C ILE A 29 8.31 -15.37 17.91
N GLN A 30 7.28 -15.61 18.73
CA GLN A 30 7.46 -16.10 20.11
C GLN A 30 7.74 -17.61 20.07
N LYS A 31 8.62 -18.08 20.96
CA LYS A 31 9.01 -19.50 21.09
C LYS A 31 7.92 -20.34 21.72
#